data_AF-A0AA90TEL4-F1
#
_entry.id   AF-A0AA90TEL4-F1
#
_cell.length_a   1.000
_cell.length_b   1.000
_cell.length_c   1.000
_cell.angle_alpha   90.00
_cell.angle_beta   90.00
_cell.angle_gamma   90.00
#
_symmetry.space_group_name_H-M   'P 1'
#
loop_
_entity.id
_entity.type
_entity.pdbx_description
1 polymer ?
#
loop_
_entity_poly.entity_id
_entity_poly.type
_entity_poly.pdbx_seq_one_letter_code
_entity_poly.pdbx_strand_id
1 'polypeptide(L)'
;LEKQSKENERGVYWEEDGQVWIGFGYGQSGVALFLLRLSQVTGEEKWRAMGKKAVLYDMSWGRELEPGNLTVAANPEDTSTYEHYIEEGSAGIVKVAIRYGLWGSELDGFMGDIDRKYASFAGVIFGLAGFADVLIDAYRYSNDKKYLTMADSSLQGIIDLYLLKFDDGYATPGENLFRITCDYATGVAGVMRTFHRRANPAEDEFCLDELDQLSA
;
A
#
# COMPACT_ATOMS: atom_id res chain seq x y z
N LEU A 1 -16.52 -10.81 11.03
CA LEU A 1 -15.37 -10.01 11.50
C LEU A 1 -15.02 -10.30 12.95
N GLU A 2 -15.62 -9.66 13.97
CA GLU A 2 -15.21 -9.85 15.37
C GLU A 2 -15.29 -11.30 15.87
N LYS A 3 -16.38 -12.03 15.61
CA LYS A 3 -16.51 -13.44 16.05
C LYS A 3 -15.57 -14.41 15.33
N GLN A 4 -14.97 -13.98 14.21
CA GLN A 4 -14.08 -14.78 13.38
C GLN A 4 -12.60 -14.38 13.57
N SER A 5 -12.34 -13.28 14.28
CA SER A 5 -10.97 -12.82 14.51
C SER A 5 -10.29 -13.73 15.53
N LYS A 6 -9.01 -13.98 15.30
CA LYS A 6 -8.09 -14.60 16.24
C LYS A 6 -7.13 -13.53 16.76
N GLU A 7 -6.60 -13.72 17.96
CA GLU A 7 -5.64 -12.80 18.57
C GLU A 7 -4.49 -13.60 19.19
N ASN A 8 -3.28 -13.13 18.97
CA ASN A 8 -2.07 -13.64 19.60
C ASN A 8 -1.15 -12.45 19.98
N GLU A 9 0.08 -12.74 20.39
CA GLU A 9 1.06 -11.73 20.78
C GLU A 9 1.44 -10.73 19.68
N ARG A 10 1.17 -11.06 18.41
CA ARG A 10 1.46 -10.20 17.25
C ARG A 10 0.32 -9.25 16.93
N GLY A 11 -0.90 -9.55 17.35
CA GLY A 11 -2.09 -8.74 17.09
C GLY A 11 -3.31 -9.57 16.73
N VAL A 12 -4.22 -8.94 16.00
CA VAL A 12 -5.49 -9.53 15.57
C VAL A 12 -5.38 -9.95 14.11
N TYR A 13 -5.88 -11.13 13.77
CA TYR A 13 -5.83 -11.64 12.41
C TYR A 13 -7.04 -12.53 12.07
N TRP A 14 -7.24 -12.74 10.77
CA TRP A 14 -8.22 -13.62 10.17
C TRP A 14 -7.53 -14.66 9.29
N GLU A 15 -8.21 -15.80 9.13
CA GLU A 15 -7.79 -16.88 8.26
C GLU A 15 -8.83 -17.07 7.15
N GLU A 16 -8.35 -17.43 5.96
CA GLU A 16 -9.15 -17.87 4.82
C GLU A 16 -8.72 -19.29 4.44
N ASP A 17 -9.66 -20.22 4.41
CA ASP A 17 -9.42 -21.65 4.14
C ASP A 17 -8.27 -22.28 4.96
N GLY A 18 -8.09 -21.79 6.19
CA GLY A 18 -7.06 -22.26 7.12
C GLY A 18 -5.69 -21.61 6.94
N GLN A 19 -5.55 -20.64 6.04
CA GLN A 19 -4.33 -19.90 5.79
C GLN A 19 -4.43 -18.46 6.31
N VAL A 20 -3.32 -17.95 6.85
CA VAL A 20 -3.19 -16.53 7.20
C VAL A 20 -2.47 -15.82 6.06
N TRP A 21 -3.06 -14.74 5.57
CA TRP A 21 -2.44 -13.86 4.60
C TRP A 21 -1.93 -12.57 5.28
N ILE A 22 -0.90 -11.98 4.68
CA ILE A 22 -0.27 -10.74 5.10
C ILE A 22 -0.45 -9.71 3.98
N GLY A 23 -0.72 -8.45 4.34
CA GLY A 23 -0.79 -7.34 3.39
C GLY A 23 -2.21 -6.85 3.14
N PHE A 24 -2.39 -6.12 2.04
CA PHE A 24 -3.59 -5.32 1.80
C PHE A 24 -4.70 -6.09 1.10
N GLY A 25 -4.38 -6.83 0.03
CA GLY A 25 -5.37 -7.48 -0.83
C GLY A 25 -6.06 -8.64 -0.12
N TYR A 26 -5.26 -9.51 0.50
CA TYR A 26 -5.72 -10.74 1.14
C TYR A 26 -5.51 -10.74 2.66
N GLY A 27 -4.64 -9.86 3.16
CA GLY A 27 -4.19 -9.89 4.54
C GLY A 27 -4.92 -8.95 5.49
N GLN A 28 -4.29 -8.73 6.65
CA GLN A 28 -4.92 -8.06 7.77
C GLN A 28 -5.01 -6.54 7.57
N SER A 29 -4.13 -5.96 6.75
CA SER A 29 -4.13 -4.53 6.42
C SER A 29 -5.39 -4.12 5.64
N GLY A 30 -5.88 -4.95 4.72
CA GLY A 30 -7.15 -4.71 4.04
C GLY A 30 -8.33 -4.66 5.02
N VAL A 31 -8.39 -5.64 5.92
CA VAL A 31 -9.39 -5.67 7.00
C VAL A 31 -9.24 -4.47 7.93
N ALA A 32 -8.00 -4.08 8.25
CA ALA A 32 -7.72 -2.91 9.08
C ALA A 32 -8.23 -1.62 8.43
N LEU A 33 -8.06 -1.42 7.12
CA LEU A 33 -8.62 -0.26 6.43
C LEU A 33 -10.16 -0.25 6.52
N PHE A 34 -10.81 -1.39 6.29
CA PHE A 34 -12.26 -1.49 6.46
C PHE A 34 -12.70 -1.12 7.87
N LEU A 35 -12.04 -1.64 8.90
CA LEU A 35 -12.35 -1.37 10.30
C LEU A 35 -12.11 0.10 10.69
N LEU A 36 -11.10 0.74 10.09
CA LEU A 36 -10.87 2.18 10.23
C LEU A 36 -12.09 2.95 9.72
N ARG A 37 -12.51 2.68 8.48
CA ARG A 37 -13.65 3.39 7.87
C ARG A 37 -14.96 3.09 8.60
N LEU A 38 -15.16 1.86 9.05
CA LEU A 38 -16.30 1.49 9.88
C LEU A 38 -16.34 2.30 11.19
N SER A 39 -15.19 2.47 11.86
CA SER A 39 -15.11 3.28 13.08
C SER A 39 -15.48 4.74 12.83
N GLN A 40 -15.04 5.33 11.71
CA GLN A 40 -15.31 6.72 11.35
C GLN A 40 -16.79 6.96 11.05
N VAL A 41 -17.44 6.01 10.37
CA VAL A 41 -18.87 6.11 10.02
C VAL A 41 -19.77 5.85 11.23
N THR A 42 -19.38 4.93 12.12
CA THR A 42 -20.22 4.52 13.27
C THR A 42 -19.93 5.30 14.55
N GLY A 43 -18.75 5.90 14.68
CA GLY A 43 -18.24 6.47 15.92
C GLY A 43 -17.79 5.41 16.95
N GLU A 44 -17.78 4.12 16.60
CA GLU A 44 -17.40 3.06 17.53
C GLU A 44 -15.89 2.80 17.53
N GLU A 45 -15.18 3.38 18.50
CA GLU A 45 -13.71 3.28 18.67
C GLU A 45 -13.17 1.84 18.74
N LYS A 46 -13.99 0.87 19.14
CA LYS A 46 -13.58 -0.54 19.20
C LYS A 46 -13.10 -1.07 17.83
N TRP A 47 -13.70 -0.58 16.74
CA TRP A 47 -13.31 -0.97 15.38
C TRP A 47 -11.94 -0.42 15.01
N ARG A 48 -11.68 0.86 15.35
CA ARG A 48 -10.36 1.47 15.17
C ARG A 48 -9.30 0.73 15.98
N ALA A 49 -9.59 0.39 17.24
CA ALA A 49 -8.67 -0.34 18.09
C ALA A 49 -8.36 -1.75 17.53
N MET A 50 -9.37 -2.47 17.06
CA MET A 50 -9.20 -3.79 16.44
C MET A 50 -8.40 -3.72 15.14
N GLY A 51 -8.71 -2.77 14.25
CA GLY A 51 -7.99 -2.60 13.00
C GLY A 51 -6.53 -2.14 13.21
N LYS A 52 -6.25 -1.34 14.25
CA LYS A 52 -4.87 -1.03 14.63
C LYS A 52 -4.08 -2.29 15.03
N LYS A 53 -4.70 -3.21 15.78
CA LYS A 53 -4.06 -4.50 16.10
C LYS A 53 -3.85 -5.37 14.86
N ALA A 54 -4.69 -5.24 13.84
CA ALA A 54 -4.59 -6.00 12.60
C ALA A 54 -3.44 -5.50 11.70
N VAL A 55 -3.29 -4.18 11.52
CA VAL A 55 -2.14 -3.66 10.76
C VAL A 55 -0.81 -3.95 11.48
N LEU A 56 -0.81 -3.90 12.82
CA LEU A 56 0.38 -4.29 13.61
C LEU A 56 0.70 -5.78 13.48
N TYR A 57 -0.29 -6.65 13.28
CA TYR A 57 -0.07 -8.06 13.01
C TYR A 57 0.74 -8.25 11.72
N ASP A 58 0.31 -7.62 10.61
CA ASP A 58 1.03 -7.67 9.34
C ASP A 58 2.45 -7.10 9.47
N MET A 59 2.60 -5.93 10.12
CA MET A 59 3.91 -5.31 10.35
C MET A 59 4.85 -6.20 11.18
N SER A 60 4.32 -7.02 12.08
CA SER A 60 5.13 -7.92 12.92
C SER A 60 5.91 -8.98 12.13
N TRP A 61 5.51 -9.24 10.88
CA TRP A 61 6.13 -10.20 9.99
C TRP A 61 7.23 -9.60 9.11
N GLY A 62 7.54 -8.30 9.28
CA GLY A 62 8.65 -7.63 8.61
C GLY A 62 9.96 -8.39 8.74
N ARG A 63 10.62 -8.63 7.61
CA ARG A 63 11.95 -9.25 7.51
C ARG A 63 12.91 -8.29 6.85
N GLU A 64 14.10 -8.20 7.42
CA GLU A 64 15.19 -7.42 6.85
C GLU A 64 15.92 -8.28 5.81
N LEU A 65 15.81 -7.91 4.53
CA LEU A 65 16.57 -8.55 3.44
C LEU A 65 17.74 -7.70 2.97
N GLU A 66 17.59 -6.38 3.05
CA GLU A 66 18.64 -5.40 2.80
C GLU A 66 18.81 -4.55 4.07
N PRO A 67 20.03 -4.10 4.41
CA PRO A 67 20.27 -3.35 5.63
C PRO A 67 19.34 -2.13 5.76
N GLY A 68 18.50 -2.14 6.79
CA GLY A 68 17.53 -1.09 7.09
C GLY A 68 16.20 -1.18 6.35
N ASN A 69 16.00 -2.12 5.42
CA ASN A 69 14.75 -2.28 4.67
C ASN A 69 13.97 -3.50 5.15
N LEU A 70 12.69 -3.30 5.46
CA LEU A 70 11.78 -4.37 5.88
C LEU A 70 10.78 -4.68 4.76
N THR A 71 10.74 -5.95 4.37
CA THR A 71 9.76 -6.51 3.43
C THR A 71 8.95 -7.62 4.11
N VAL A 72 7.92 -8.14 3.44
CA VAL A 72 7.06 -9.20 3.96
C VAL A 72 6.82 -10.28 2.91
N ALA A 73 6.62 -11.51 3.37
CA ALA A 73 6.10 -12.57 2.52
C ALA A 73 4.55 -12.49 2.50
N ALA A 74 3.92 -13.16 1.53
CA ALA A 74 2.45 -13.17 1.40
C ALA A 74 1.74 -13.87 2.56
N ASN A 75 2.43 -14.78 3.27
CA ASN A 75 1.91 -15.47 4.45
C ASN A 75 3.04 -15.77 5.46
N PRO A 76 2.71 -16.03 6.74
CA PRO A 76 3.71 -16.27 7.79
C PRO A 76 4.65 -17.46 7.59
N GLU A 77 4.22 -18.45 6.79
CA GLU A 77 4.95 -19.70 6.58
C GLU A 77 5.90 -19.63 5.36
N ASP A 78 5.70 -18.65 4.47
CA ASP A 78 6.56 -18.44 3.31
C ASP A 78 7.88 -17.77 3.73
N THR A 79 8.97 -18.43 3.39
CA THR A 79 10.33 -17.97 3.66
C THR A 79 11.13 -17.70 2.39
N SER A 80 10.50 -17.78 1.23
CA SER A 80 11.15 -17.84 -0.08
C SER A 80 10.86 -16.63 -0.97
N THR A 81 9.63 -16.14 -0.96
CA THR A 81 9.20 -15.01 -1.78
C THR A 81 8.78 -13.85 -0.87
N TYR A 82 9.27 -12.66 -1.20
CA TYR A 82 8.98 -11.43 -0.49
C TYR A 82 8.44 -10.40 -1.46
N GLU A 83 7.39 -9.72 -1.03
CA GLU A 83 6.60 -8.84 -1.86
C GLU A 83 6.61 -7.41 -1.33
N HIS A 84 6.52 -6.48 -2.28
CA HIS A 84 6.70 -5.05 -2.03
C HIS A 84 5.47 -4.25 -2.40
N TYR A 85 4.53 -4.87 -3.11
CA TYR A 85 3.44 -4.22 -3.82
C TYR A 85 2.25 -3.90 -2.92
N ILE A 86 1.26 -3.20 -3.46
CA ILE A 86 0.08 -2.84 -2.68
C ILE A 86 -0.70 -4.10 -2.34
N GLU A 87 -1.07 -4.92 -3.32
CA GLU A 87 -1.89 -6.13 -3.06
C GLU A 87 -1.25 -7.06 -2.02
N GLU A 88 0.02 -7.36 -2.27
CA GLU A 88 0.83 -8.27 -1.49
C GLU A 88 2.15 -7.55 -1.25
N GLY A 89 2.47 -7.26 0.01
CA GLY A 89 3.74 -6.65 0.36
C GLY A 89 3.71 -5.42 1.25
N SER A 90 4.90 -4.83 1.40
CA SER A 90 5.18 -3.70 2.27
C SER A 90 4.40 -2.44 1.89
N ALA A 91 4.23 -2.12 0.60
CA ALA A 91 3.49 -0.92 0.19
C ALA A 91 2.04 -0.93 0.69
N GLY A 92 1.35 -2.06 0.59
CA GLY A 92 -0.02 -2.20 1.09
C GLY A 92 -0.14 -1.99 2.60
N ILE A 93 0.80 -2.54 3.36
CA ILE A 93 0.88 -2.38 4.81
C ILE A 93 1.12 -0.91 5.17
N VAL A 94 2.11 -0.27 4.56
CA VAL A 94 2.43 1.15 4.80
C VAL A 94 1.24 2.03 4.46
N LYS A 95 0.57 1.77 3.34
CA LYS A 95 -0.63 2.50 2.90
C LYS A 95 -1.69 2.54 3.99
N VAL A 96 -1.89 1.46 4.73
CA VAL A 96 -2.88 1.41 5.81
C VAL A 96 -2.30 1.97 7.11
N ALA A 97 -1.06 1.65 7.44
CA ALA A 97 -0.41 2.05 8.69
C ALA A 97 -0.37 3.58 8.89
N ILE A 98 -0.09 4.34 7.85
CA ILE A 98 -0.07 5.82 7.91
C ILE A 98 -1.44 6.40 8.29
N ARG A 99 -2.54 5.77 7.84
CA ARG A 99 -3.93 6.17 8.15
C ARG A 99 -4.31 5.89 9.59
N TYR A 100 -3.63 4.91 10.21
CA TYR A 100 -3.67 4.66 11.64
C TYR A 100 -2.77 5.59 12.46
N GLY A 101 -2.00 6.46 11.82
CA GLY A 101 -1.07 7.38 12.46
C GLY A 101 0.24 6.73 12.92
N LEU A 102 0.63 5.60 12.32
CA LEU A 102 1.93 4.99 12.55
C LEU A 102 3.00 5.70 11.71
N TRP A 103 4.15 6.03 12.33
CA TRP A 103 5.20 6.85 11.71
C TRP A 103 6.59 6.57 12.30
N GLY A 104 7.62 7.14 11.68
CA GLY A 104 9.00 7.10 12.18
C GLY A 104 9.55 5.68 12.20
N SER A 105 10.24 5.32 13.27
CA SER A 105 10.95 4.03 13.38
C SER A 105 10.06 2.80 13.19
N GLU A 106 8.74 2.91 13.38
CA GLU A 106 7.80 1.82 13.11
C GLU A 106 7.62 1.53 11.62
N LEU A 107 7.81 2.54 10.75
CA LEU A 107 7.63 2.43 9.30
C LEU A 107 8.89 2.67 8.48
N ASP A 108 9.96 3.23 9.05
CA ASP A 108 11.17 3.60 8.29
C ASP A 108 11.72 2.44 7.44
N GLY A 109 11.73 1.21 7.96
CA GLY A 109 12.19 0.05 7.21
C GLY A 109 11.29 -0.33 6.04
N PHE A 110 9.96 -0.27 6.21
CA PHE A 110 9.02 -0.53 5.12
C PHE A 110 9.00 0.60 4.08
N MET A 111 9.21 1.85 4.53
CA MET A 111 9.35 3.00 3.63
C MET A 111 10.61 2.90 2.76
N GLY A 112 11.72 2.41 3.33
CA GLY A 112 12.94 2.12 2.57
C GLY A 112 12.73 1.02 1.53
N ASP A 113 11.91 0.02 1.86
CA ASP A 113 11.58 -1.08 0.94
C ASP A 113 10.77 -0.64 -0.29
N ILE A 114 9.98 0.44 -0.18
CA ILE A 114 9.18 0.98 -1.30
C ILE A 114 9.84 2.19 -2.00
N ASP A 115 10.99 2.67 -1.52
CA ASP A 115 11.79 3.71 -2.19
C ASP A 115 12.57 3.14 -3.38
N ARG A 116 11.84 2.73 -4.42
CA ARG A 116 12.40 2.02 -5.57
C ARG A 116 12.22 2.81 -6.86
N LYS A 117 13.33 2.96 -7.59
CA LYS A 117 13.30 3.46 -8.97
C LYS A 117 12.80 2.40 -9.95
N TYR A 118 13.08 1.12 -9.70
CA TYR A 118 12.75 0.02 -10.62
C TYR A 118 12.03 -1.11 -9.89
N ALA A 119 11.03 -1.69 -10.56
CA ALA A 119 10.28 -2.86 -10.14
C ALA A 119 9.84 -3.61 -11.41
N SER A 120 9.21 -4.78 -11.30
CA SER A 120 8.81 -5.57 -12.47
C SER A 120 7.64 -4.95 -13.26
N PHE A 121 6.83 -4.13 -12.60
CA PHE A 121 5.54 -3.67 -13.13
C PHE A 121 5.31 -2.17 -12.90
N ALA A 122 4.39 -1.60 -13.69
CA ALA A 122 4.07 -0.17 -13.65
C ALA A 122 2.83 0.16 -12.79
N GLY A 123 1.92 -0.80 -12.59
CA GLY A 123 0.57 -0.59 -12.07
C GLY A 123 0.49 -0.07 -10.62
N VAL A 124 -0.73 0.29 -10.21
CA VAL A 124 -1.03 0.79 -8.85
C VAL A 124 -1.04 -0.35 -7.85
N ILE A 125 -1.81 -1.40 -8.13
CA ILE A 125 -1.94 -2.54 -7.20
C ILE A 125 -0.65 -3.37 -7.18
N PHE A 126 0.01 -3.45 -8.33
CA PHE A 126 1.23 -4.21 -8.54
C PHE A 126 2.19 -3.42 -9.45
N GLY A 127 3.06 -2.58 -8.86
CA GLY A 127 4.08 -1.85 -9.61
C GLY A 127 4.55 -0.53 -8.98
N LEU A 128 5.36 0.19 -9.76
CA LEU A 128 5.96 1.48 -9.39
C LEU A 128 4.93 2.58 -9.11
N ALA A 129 3.77 2.57 -9.78
CA ALA A 129 2.73 3.56 -9.49
C ALA A 129 2.17 3.35 -8.09
N GLY A 130 2.09 2.11 -7.60
CA GLY A 130 1.71 1.80 -6.23
C GLY A 130 2.67 2.40 -5.20
N PHE A 131 3.98 2.25 -5.42
CA PHE A 131 4.99 2.82 -4.52
C PHE A 131 4.89 4.35 -4.45
N ALA A 132 4.84 5.00 -5.61
CA ALA A 132 4.65 6.45 -5.68
C ALA A 132 3.35 6.89 -4.99
N ASP A 133 2.27 6.12 -5.16
CA ASP A 133 0.97 6.42 -4.56
C ASP A 133 1.00 6.41 -3.02
N VAL A 134 1.67 5.42 -2.43
CA VAL A 134 1.88 5.31 -0.98
C VAL A 134 2.78 6.43 -0.46
N LEU A 135 3.82 6.79 -1.20
CA LEU A 135 4.72 7.89 -0.84
C LEU A 135 4.03 9.26 -0.94
N ILE A 136 3.10 9.43 -1.89
CA ILE A 136 2.24 10.63 -1.94
C ILE A 136 1.30 10.68 -0.72
N ASP A 137 0.72 9.55 -0.30
CA ASP A 137 -0.03 9.50 0.96
C ASP A 137 0.88 9.89 2.13
N ALA A 138 2.10 9.36 2.19
CA ALA A 138 3.06 9.68 3.25
C ALA A 138 3.34 11.19 3.32
N TYR A 139 3.52 11.86 2.18
CA TYR A 139 3.60 13.33 2.13
C TYR A 139 2.34 14.01 2.65
N ARG A 140 1.14 13.56 2.25
CA ARG A 140 -0.10 14.22 2.63
C ARG A 140 -0.36 14.20 4.14
N TYR A 141 -0.07 13.09 4.80
CA TYR A 141 -0.28 12.98 6.26
C TYR A 141 0.86 13.62 7.09
N SER A 142 2.10 13.63 6.58
CA SER A 142 3.25 14.14 7.34
C SER A 142 3.67 15.58 6.98
N ASN A 143 3.28 16.06 5.79
CA ASN A 143 3.79 17.25 5.13
C ASN A 143 5.32 17.26 4.91
N ASP A 144 5.99 16.10 4.97
CA ASP A 144 7.43 15.96 4.74
C ASP A 144 7.72 15.75 3.25
N LYS A 145 8.34 16.75 2.62
CA LYS A 145 8.62 16.76 1.18
C LYS A 145 9.56 15.64 0.73
N LYS A 146 10.30 14.99 1.64
CA LYS A 146 11.17 13.86 1.27
C LYS A 146 10.38 12.75 0.56
N TYR A 147 9.13 12.52 0.96
CA TYR A 147 8.31 11.45 0.38
C TYR A 147 7.90 11.76 -1.07
N LEU A 148 7.76 13.05 -1.44
CA LEU A 148 7.56 13.42 -2.85
C LEU A 148 8.82 13.17 -3.69
N THR A 149 10.02 13.42 -3.13
CA THR A 149 11.29 13.09 -3.78
C THR A 149 11.42 11.58 -4.01
N MET A 150 11.04 10.76 -3.02
CA MET A 150 11.01 9.30 -3.15
C MET A 150 9.99 8.87 -4.23
N ALA A 151 8.77 9.44 -4.21
CA ALA A 151 7.76 9.15 -5.22
C ALA A 151 8.23 9.48 -6.65
N ASP A 152 8.96 10.59 -6.81
CA ASP A 152 9.54 11.00 -8.10
C ASP A 152 10.51 9.95 -8.67
N SER A 153 11.21 9.21 -7.81
CA SER A 153 12.08 8.11 -8.22
C SER A 153 11.29 7.00 -8.92
N SER A 154 10.21 6.52 -8.30
CA SER A 154 9.35 5.49 -8.88
C SER A 154 8.64 5.99 -10.16
N LEU A 155 8.16 7.23 -10.17
CA LEU A 155 7.55 7.85 -11.36
C LEU A 155 8.54 7.98 -12.52
N GLN A 156 9.79 8.34 -12.24
CA GLN A 156 10.84 8.36 -13.25
C GLN A 156 11.09 6.96 -13.81
N GLY A 157 11.06 5.92 -12.97
CA GLY A 157 11.12 4.53 -13.42
C GLY A 157 10.01 4.13 -14.40
N ILE A 158 8.79 4.61 -14.16
CA ILE A 158 7.66 4.41 -15.09
C ILE A 158 7.96 5.05 -16.44
N ILE A 159 8.45 6.30 -16.44
CA ILE A 159 8.82 7.02 -17.67
C ILE A 159 9.95 6.28 -18.41
N ASP A 160 10.96 5.81 -17.68
CA ASP A 160 12.15 5.18 -18.25
C ASP A 160 11.85 3.82 -18.89
N LEU A 161 10.93 3.03 -18.31
CA LEU A 161 10.75 1.61 -18.67
C LEU A 161 9.39 1.26 -19.27
N TYR A 162 8.31 1.95 -18.90
CA TYR A 162 6.95 1.44 -19.12
C TYR A 162 6.04 2.39 -19.90
N LEU A 163 6.38 3.68 -19.95
CA LEU A 163 5.54 4.67 -20.60
C LEU A 163 5.73 4.64 -22.12
N LEU A 164 4.76 4.06 -22.81
CA LEU A 164 4.72 4.01 -24.26
C LEU A 164 4.04 5.27 -24.79
N LYS A 165 4.71 5.96 -25.72
CA LYS A 165 4.19 7.16 -26.37
C LYS A 165 3.65 6.83 -27.77
N PHE A 166 2.43 7.27 -28.04
CA PHE A 166 1.76 7.21 -29.33
C PHE A 166 1.41 8.62 -29.81
N ASP A 167 0.92 8.74 -31.05
CA ASP A 167 0.53 10.04 -31.62
C ASP A 167 -0.68 10.66 -30.90
N ASP A 168 -1.56 9.82 -30.34
CA ASP A 168 -2.82 10.20 -29.70
C ASP A 168 -2.79 10.09 -28.16
N GLY A 169 -1.66 9.70 -27.57
CA GLY A 169 -1.52 9.66 -26.12
C GLY A 169 -0.43 8.74 -25.61
N TYR A 170 -0.68 8.22 -24.41
CA TYR A 170 0.25 7.37 -23.68
C TYR A 170 -0.42 6.08 -23.26
N ALA A 171 0.36 5.01 -23.17
CA ALA A 171 -0.08 3.74 -22.64
C ALA A 171 0.98 3.13 -21.73
N THR A 172 0.55 2.19 -20.89
CA THR A 172 1.45 1.32 -20.14
C THR A 172 1.04 -0.13 -20.36
N PRO A 173 2.00 -1.06 -20.29
CA PRO A 173 1.66 -2.47 -20.16
C PRO A 173 0.89 -2.71 -18.85
N GLY A 174 -0.07 -3.63 -18.90
CA GLY A 174 -0.80 -4.10 -17.72
C GLY A 174 -0.10 -5.25 -17.01
N GLU A 175 -0.90 -6.08 -16.34
CA GLU A 175 -0.45 -7.27 -15.64
C GLU A 175 0.47 -8.15 -16.50
N ASN A 176 1.54 -8.67 -15.90
CA ASN A 176 2.52 -9.55 -16.54
C ASN A 176 3.21 -8.96 -17.80
N LEU A 177 3.00 -7.67 -18.06
CA LEU A 177 3.50 -6.94 -19.23
C LEU A 177 3.07 -7.50 -20.60
N PHE A 178 2.06 -8.38 -20.65
CA PHE A 178 1.67 -9.07 -21.88
C PHE A 178 0.97 -8.18 -22.91
N ARG A 179 0.26 -7.15 -22.45
CA ARG A 179 -0.52 -6.25 -23.31
C ARG A 179 -0.70 -4.88 -22.66
N ILE A 180 -1.01 -3.89 -23.49
CA ILE A 180 -1.50 -2.59 -23.02
C ILE A 180 -2.88 -2.78 -22.37
N THR A 181 -3.10 -2.08 -21.26
CA THR A 181 -4.38 -2.04 -20.55
C THR A 181 -4.69 -0.62 -20.07
N CYS A 182 -5.98 -0.34 -19.85
CA CYS A 182 -6.47 0.99 -19.50
C CYS A 182 -7.25 1.01 -18.18
N ASP A 183 -7.15 -0.03 -17.36
CA ASP A 183 -7.81 -0.09 -16.05
C ASP A 183 -7.02 0.65 -14.97
N TYR A 184 -7.65 0.78 -13.80
CA TYR A 184 -7.10 1.45 -12.63
C TYR A 184 -5.98 0.64 -11.95
N ALA A 185 -6.11 -0.68 -11.84
CA ALA A 185 -5.24 -1.47 -10.99
C ALA A 185 -3.87 -1.72 -11.64
N THR A 186 -3.88 -2.08 -12.93
CA THR A 186 -2.70 -2.53 -13.66
C THR A 186 -2.34 -1.62 -14.84
N GLY A 187 -3.32 -0.90 -15.39
CA GLY A 187 -3.19 -0.16 -16.63
C GLY A 187 -2.89 1.33 -16.49
N VAL A 188 -2.93 2.02 -17.65
CA VAL A 188 -2.52 3.43 -17.76
C VAL A 188 -3.41 4.38 -16.96
N ALA A 189 -4.67 4.04 -16.69
CA ALA A 189 -5.56 4.92 -15.91
C ALA A 189 -5.05 5.09 -14.47
N GLY A 190 -4.64 4.00 -13.83
CA GLY A 190 -4.03 4.07 -12.49
C GLY A 190 -2.71 4.82 -12.49
N VAL A 191 -1.83 4.52 -13.45
CA VAL A 191 -0.54 5.20 -13.59
C VAL A 191 -0.73 6.71 -13.75
N MET A 192 -1.60 7.14 -14.67
CA MET A 192 -1.87 8.56 -14.90
C MET A 192 -2.55 9.23 -13.71
N ARG A 193 -3.40 8.50 -12.99
CA ARG A 193 -3.97 8.97 -11.72
C ARG A 193 -2.89 9.22 -10.68
N THR A 194 -1.88 8.35 -10.56
CA THR A 194 -0.74 8.58 -9.66
C THR A 194 0.08 9.81 -10.07
N PHE A 195 0.36 10.01 -11.38
CA PHE A 195 1.00 11.24 -11.87
C PHE A 195 0.16 12.49 -11.53
N HIS A 196 -1.16 12.40 -11.71
CA HIS A 196 -2.08 13.49 -11.36
C HIS A 196 -2.04 13.80 -9.86
N ARG A 197 -2.02 12.78 -9.00
CA ARG A 197 -1.87 12.95 -7.55
C ARG A 197 -0.51 13.52 -7.16
N ARG A 198 0.55 13.19 -7.89
CA ARG A 198 1.86 13.82 -7.66
C ARG A 198 1.84 15.31 -7.97
N ALA A 199 1.15 15.72 -9.03
CA ALA A 199 0.99 17.13 -9.39
C ALA A 199 0.00 17.87 -8.46
N ASN A 200 -1.02 17.17 -7.99
CA ASN A 200 -2.07 17.66 -7.12
C ASN A 200 -2.27 16.68 -5.95
N PRO A 201 -1.51 16.79 -4.84
CA PRO A 201 -1.56 15.84 -3.72
C PRO A 201 -2.94 15.74 -3.05
N ALA A 202 -3.83 14.96 -3.65
CA ALA A 202 -5.22 14.80 -3.29
C ALA A 202 -5.47 13.53 -2.46
N GLU A 203 -6.64 13.49 -1.81
CA GLU A 203 -7.19 12.31 -1.12
C GLU A 203 -7.09 11.06 -1.98
N ASP A 204 -6.84 9.91 -1.34
CA ASP A 204 -6.93 8.64 -2.01
C ASP A 204 -8.37 8.13 -2.02
N GLU A 205 -9.03 8.26 -3.16
CA GLU A 205 -10.41 7.79 -3.34
C GLU A 205 -10.57 6.28 -3.15
N PHE A 206 -9.54 5.48 -3.40
CA PHE A 206 -9.64 4.03 -3.22
C PHE A 206 -9.65 3.65 -1.73
N CYS A 207 -8.92 4.41 -0.91
CA CYS A 207 -8.89 4.22 0.53
C CYS A 207 -9.97 5.02 1.28
N LEU A 208 -10.86 5.73 0.59
CA LEU A 208 -11.93 6.54 1.17
C LEU A 208 -11.39 7.59 2.16
N ASP A 209 -10.32 8.28 1.79
CA ASP A 209 -9.67 9.29 2.65
C ASP A 209 -10.58 10.49 2.96
N GLU A 210 -11.64 10.74 2.19
CA GLU A 210 -12.64 11.77 2.48
C GLU A 210 -13.29 11.57 3.86
N LEU A 211 -13.29 10.35 4.39
CA LEU A 211 -13.83 10.02 5.72
C LEU A 211 -12.93 10.48 6.87
N ASP A 212 -11.69 10.88 6.61
CA ASP A 212 -10.81 11.42 7.66
C ASP A 212 -11.36 12.73 8.24
N GLN A 213 -12.17 13.46 7.47
CA GLN A 213 -12.85 14.68 7.92
C GLN A 213 -13.94 14.41 8.96
N LEU A 214 -14.46 13.19 9.04
CA LEU A 214 -15.46 12.79 10.05
C LEU A 214 -14.84 12.50 11.43
N SER A 215 -13.51 12.43 11.49
CA SER A 215 -12.76 12.09 12.71
C SER A 215 -12.29 13.33 13.49
N ALA A 216 -12.74 14.53 13.11
CA ALA A 216 -12.36 15.83 13.67
C ALA A 216 -13.32 16.32 14.76
#